data_AF-A0A8H8MM50-F1
#
_entry.id   AF-A0A8H8MM50-F1
#
_cell.length_a   1.000
_cell.length_b   1.000
_cell.length_c   1.000
_cell.angle_alpha   90.00
_cell.angle_beta   90.00
_cell.angle_gamma   90.00
#
_symmetry.space_group_name_H-M   'P 1'
#
loop_
_entity.id
_entity.type
_entity.pdbx_description
1 polymer ?
#
loop_
_entity_poly.entity_id
_entity_poly.type
_entity_poly.pdbx_seq_one_letter_code
_entity_poly.pdbx_strand_id
1 'polypeptide(L)'
;MSVESPELWNAGYHDVIVFSVKGKSSQASFLGGGDYDGDTVTMIWDREIVNQFTNSDTYYPEVDVSEFFDLRKGLVKDVAPNQHEPIIKALLAPLTPNQVGMYGMWHATASKVCGLDHPDTVVLGNIFTTCLDGQKTGLMPHKSRISRDSARWNNIDPRAPRRLTIIENLKDILDVHKRDCEIQMNALRPPKRGDPDLLEPYREVVERFRGRPECQAELDQITEFVDKMRREYHNGEFSVQKRHGAAKFKCKESGNKASNRKTHSPGQRQEANHAASEAYHQGLPRNLQHIWGVMPQRIAASYAYTKDNYFEPKFSFAVAWNDLCEIKIKAQGTMIGMVPELGNAMSISKKLRQQMDVLYGTEN
;
A
#
# COMPACT_ATOMS: atom_id res chain seq x y z
N MET A 1 8.17 -32.74 11.95
CA MET A 1 9.57 -32.74 12.40
C MET A 1 10.43 -32.38 11.20
N SER A 2 11.22 -31.31 11.29
CA SER A 2 12.23 -31.00 10.27
C SER A 2 13.45 -31.89 10.48
N VAL A 3 13.97 -32.46 9.40
CA VAL A 3 15.16 -33.31 9.42
C VAL A 3 16.07 -32.84 8.30
N GLU A 4 17.31 -32.51 8.65
CA GLU A 4 18.33 -32.16 7.65
C GLU A 4 18.78 -33.42 6.90
N SER A 5 18.84 -33.33 5.57
CA SER A 5 19.33 -34.40 4.70
C SER A 5 20.51 -33.89 3.87
N PRO A 6 21.74 -34.33 4.18
CA PRO A 6 22.93 -33.95 3.41
C PRO A 6 22.85 -34.35 1.93
N GLU A 7 22.13 -35.44 1.63
CA GLU A 7 21.94 -35.91 0.26
C GLU A 7 21.15 -34.91 -0.60
N LEU A 8 20.09 -34.32 -0.03
CA LEU A 8 19.28 -33.32 -0.71
C LEU A 8 20.05 -32.00 -0.91
N TRP A 9 20.84 -31.62 0.10
CA TRP A 9 21.73 -30.45 0.00
C TRP A 9 22.77 -30.62 -1.12
N ASN A 10 23.45 -31.76 -1.14
CA ASN A 10 24.46 -32.07 -2.16
C ASN A 10 23.86 -32.20 -3.57
N ALA A 11 22.59 -32.60 -3.67
CA ALA A 11 21.85 -32.64 -4.93
C ALA A 11 21.36 -31.25 -5.39
N GLY A 12 21.59 -30.18 -4.62
CA GLY A 12 21.31 -28.80 -5.00
C GLY A 12 19.89 -28.32 -4.68
N TYR A 13 19.15 -29.01 -3.81
CA TYR A 13 17.83 -28.55 -3.36
C TYR A 13 18.00 -27.42 -2.32
N HIS A 14 18.06 -26.19 -2.80
CA HIS A 14 18.12 -24.97 -1.99
C HIS A 14 16.82 -24.16 -2.13
N ASP A 15 16.48 -23.38 -1.10
CA ASP A 15 15.29 -22.52 -1.05
C ASP A 15 13.95 -23.23 -1.32
N VAL A 16 13.90 -24.53 -1.02
CA VAL A 16 12.72 -25.39 -1.14
C VAL A 16 12.52 -26.25 0.10
N ILE A 17 11.29 -26.69 0.32
CA ILE A 17 10.93 -27.67 1.35
C ILE A 17 10.60 -28.98 0.65
N VAL A 18 11.18 -30.08 1.15
CA VAL A 18 10.97 -31.42 0.58
C VAL A 18 10.07 -32.22 1.52
N PHE A 19 8.92 -32.64 1.00
CA PHE A 19 8.01 -33.52 1.72
C PHE A 19 8.26 -35.00 1.40
N SER A 20 7.94 -35.84 2.37
CA SER A 20 8.01 -37.29 2.20
C SER A 20 6.95 -37.77 1.21
N VAL A 21 7.36 -38.61 0.25
CA VAL A 21 6.45 -39.36 -0.65
C VAL A 21 5.85 -40.60 0.00
N LYS A 22 6.30 -40.95 1.22
CA LYS A 22 5.74 -42.06 2.01
C LYS A 22 4.49 -41.59 2.77
N GLY A 23 3.48 -42.44 2.84
CA GLY A 23 2.22 -42.19 3.54
C GLY A 23 1.02 -42.69 2.74
N LYS A 24 -0.20 -42.52 3.27
CA LYS A 24 -1.44 -42.80 2.53
C LYS A 24 -1.82 -41.68 1.56
N SER A 25 -1.51 -40.44 1.93
CA SER A 25 -1.77 -39.23 1.15
C SER A 25 -0.51 -38.38 1.12
N SER A 26 -0.42 -37.49 0.12
CA SER A 26 0.68 -36.53 0.04
C SER A 26 0.58 -35.50 1.19
N GLN A 27 1.72 -35.02 1.70
CA GLN A 27 1.70 -34.02 2.77
C GLN A 27 1.10 -32.68 2.33
N ALA A 28 1.32 -32.29 1.07
CA ALA A 28 0.72 -31.09 0.49
C ALA A 28 -0.82 -31.13 0.56
N SER A 29 -1.43 -32.30 0.35
CA SER A 29 -2.88 -32.46 0.39
C SER A 29 -3.49 -32.22 1.78
N PHE A 30 -2.71 -32.33 2.87
CA PHE A 30 -3.17 -31.96 4.21
C PHE A 30 -3.20 -30.44 4.42
N LEU A 31 -2.51 -29.67 3.59
CA LEU A 31 -2.36 -28.23 3.71
C LEU A 31 -3.40 -27.51 2.84
N GLY A 32 -4.69 -27.73 3.14
CA GLY A 32 -5.79 -27.11 2.42
C GLY A 32 -6.05 -27.71 1.03
N GLY A 33 -5.66 -28.98 0.81
CA GLY A 33 -5.86 -29.68 -0.47
C GLY A 33 -4.79 -29.39 -1.52
N GLY A 34 -3.65 -28.82 -1.14
CA GLY A 34 -2.58 -28.45 -2.07
C GLY A 34 -1.85 -29.62 -2.74
N ASP A 35 -1.01 -29.27 -3.71
CA ASP A 35 -0.17 -30.19 -4.48
C ASP A 35 1.27 -29.64 -4.68
N TYR A 36 1.93 -30.01 -5.78
CA TYR A 36 3.32 -29.62 -6.07
C TYR A 36 3.44 -28.91 -7.43
N ASP A 37 2.37 -28.30 -7.96
CA ASP A 37 2.35 -27.61 -9.26
C ASP A 37 2.82 -26.13 -9.20
N GLY A 38 3.20 -25.67 -8.00
CA GLY A 38 3.59 -24.29 -7.72
C GLY A 38 3.22 -23.80 -6.32
N ASP A 39 2.50 -24.63 -5.56
CA ASP A 39 2.12 -24.33 -4.18
C ASP A 39 3.32 -24.01 -3.29
N THR A 40 3.09 -23.03 -2.41
CA THR A 40 4.05 -22.62 -1.39
C THR A 40 3.45 -22.85 -0.02
N VAL A 41 4.30 -23.19 0.95
CA VAL A 41 3.88 -23.47 2.32
C VAL A 41 4.46 -22.43 3.26
N THR A 42 3.67 -22.02 4.25
CA THR A 42 4.18 -21.17 5.34
C THR A 42 4.86 -22.07 6.37
N MET A 43 6.19 -21.99 6.45
CA MET A 43 6.97 -22.73 7.44
C MET A 43 7.18 -21.89 8.69
N ILE A 44 6.72 -22.40 9.83
CA ILE A 44 6.91 -21.78 11.14
C ILE A 44 7.78 -22.73 11.97
N TRP A 45 8.98 -22.26 12.37
CA TRP A 45 9.90 -23.01 13.23
C TRP A 45 10.15 -22.33 14.58
N ASP A 46 9.41 -21.25 14.87
CA ASP A 46 9.46 -20.57 16.16
C ASP A 46 8.99 -21.54 17.27
N ARG A 47 9.85 -21.75 18.27
CA ARG A 47 9.61 -22.74 19.33
C ARG A 47 8.43 -22.35 20.22
N GLU A 48 8.18 -21.06 20.44
CA GLU A 48 7.08 -20.60 21.28
C GLU A 48 5.73 -20.91 20.64
N ILE A 49 5.66 -20.85 19.31
CA ILE A 49 4.46 -21.18 18.54
C ILE A 49 4.33 -22.69 18.36
N VAL A 50 5.40 -23.36 17.90
CA VAL A 50 5.36 -24.78 17.52
C VAL A 50 5.13 -25.69 18.72
N ASN A 51 5.74 -25.42 19.87
CA ASN A 51 5.61 -26.28 21.05
C ASN A 51 4.20 -26.24 21.67
N GLN A 52 3.41 -25.21 21.37
CA GLN A 52 2.03 -25.08 21.83
C GLN A 52 1.02 -25.69 20.85
N PHE A 53 1.46 -26.03 19.63
CA PHE A 53 0.61 -26.58 18.59
C PHE A 53 0.45 -28.09 18.75
N THR A 54 -0.79 -28.56 18.80
CA THR A 54 -1.13 -29.99 18.81
C THR A 54 -1.87 -30.31 17.51
N ASN A 55 -1.40 -31.31 16.76
CA ASN A 55 -2.09 -31.76 15.55
C ASN A 55 -3.51 -32.24 15.90
N SER A 56 -4.47 -31.94 15.04
CA SER A 56 -5.84 -32.47 15.18
C SER A 56 -5.86 -34.00 15.00
N ASP A 57 -6.72 -34.68 15.76
CA ASP A 57 -6.98 -36.12 15.62
C ASP A 57 -7.66 -36.47 14.28
N THR A 58 -8.40 -35.51 13.72
CA THR A 58 -9.07 -35.63 12.43
C THR A 58 -8.19 -35.08 11.33
N TYR A 59 -7.75 -35.96 10.43
CA TYR A 59 -6.99 -35.60 9.22
C TYR A 59 -7.85 -34.82 8.20
N TYR A 60 -9.17 -34.99 8.27
CA TYR A 60 -10.16 -34.33 7.42
C TYR A 60 -11.50 -34.25 8.16
N PRO A 61 -12.17 -33.09 8.19
CA PRO A 61 -13.61 -33.12 8.13
C PRO A 61 -14.00 -33.29 6.66
N GLU A 62 -13.88 -34.49 6.10
CA GLU A 62 -14.50 -34.83 4.82
C GLU A 62 -16.02 -34.89 5.07
N VAL A 63 -16.63 -33.72 5.22
CA VAL A 63 -18.06 -33.61 5.01
C VAL A 63 -18.22 -33.65 3.50
N ASP A 64 -18.81 -34.72 2.99
CA ASP A 64 -19.17 -34.79 1.59
C ASP A 64 -20.15 -33.64 1.30
N VAL A 65 -19.67 -32.66 0.52
CA VAL A 65 -20.44 -31.50 0.08
C VAL A 65 -20.93 -31.66 -1.35
N SER A 66 -20.67 -32.81 -1.99
CA SER A 66 -20.99 -33.05 -3.40
C SER A 66 -22.48 -32.84 -3.70
N GLU A 67 -23.35 -33.16 -2.74
CA GLU A 67 -24.80 -32.93 -2.83
C GLU A 67 -25.20 -31.45 -2.93
N PHE A 68 -24.28 -30.52 -2.66
CA PHE A 68 -24.52 -29.08 -2.78
C PHE A 68 -24.10 -28.50 -4.14
N PHE A 69 -23.56 -29.31 -5.04
CA PHE A 69 -23.03 -28.88 -6.33
C PHE A 69 -23.75 -29.54 -7.52
N ASP A 70 -23.96 -28.73 -8.55
CA ASP A 70 -24.33 -29.19 -9.88
C ASP A 70 -23.06 -29.37 -10.73
N LEU A 71 -22.88 -30.55 -11.32
CA LEU A 71 -21.82 -30.79 -12.30
C LEU A 71 -22.24 -30.25 -13.68
N ARG A 72 -21.58 -29.20 -14.14
CA ARG A 72 -21.73 -28.67 -15.51
C ARG A 72 -20.59 -29.16 -16.38
N LYS A 73 -20.61 -30.46 -16.69
CA LYS A 73 -19.60 -31.09 -17.55
C LYS A 73 -20.17 -31.29 -18.96
N GLY A 74 -19.44 -30.78 -19.95
CA GLY A 74 -19.59 -31.15 -21.36
C GLY A 74 -18.22 -31.52 -21.90
N LEU A 75 -18.10 -32.65 -22.59
CA LEU A 75 -16.84 -33.01 -23.24
C LEU A 75 -16.79 -32.35 -24.61
N VAL A 76 -15.62 -31.86 -24.99
CA VAL A 76 -15.43 -31.23 -26.31
C VAL A 76 -15.81 -32.18 -27.45
N LYS A 77 -15.58 -33.48 -27.28
CA LYS A 77 -15.95 -34.52 -28.26
C LYS A 77 -17.46 -34.64 -28.50
N ASP A 78 -18.27 -34.20 -27.52
CA ASP A 78 -19.73 -34.29 -27.59
C ASP A 78 -20.33 -33.04 -28.25
N VAL A 79 -19.51 -32.03 -28.56
CA VAL A 79 -19.92 -30.79 -29.24
C VAL A 79 -19.80 -30.99 -30.75
N ALA A 80 -20.91 -30.86 -31.47
CA ALA A 80 -20.91 -30.96 -32.94
C ALA A 80 -20.06 -29.83 -33.56
N PRO A 81 -19.34 -30.06 -34.68
CA PRO A 81 -18.42 -29.08 -35.27
C PRO A 81 -19.05 -27.73 -35.65
N ASN A 82 -20.37 -27.71 -35.87
CA ASN A 82 -21.17 -26.54 -36.22
C ASN A 82 -21.80 -25.85 -34.99
N GLN A 83 -21.57 -26.35 -33.78
CA GLN A 83 -22.10 -25.79 -32.53
C GLN A 83 -21.00 -25.09 -31.75
N HIS A 84 -20.82 -23.79 -31.99
CA HIS A 84 -19.81 -22.98 -31.29
C HIS A 84 -20.26 -22.48 -29.91
N GLU A 85 -21.56 -22.48 -29.62
CA GLU A 85 -22.12 -21.91 -28.39
C GLU A 85 -21.55 -22.53 -27.09
N PRO A 86 -21.41 -23.87 -26.94
CA PRO A 86 -20.84 -24.46 -25.73
C PRO A 86 -19.36 -24.09 -25.54
N ILE A 87 -18.61 -23.98 -26.63
CA ILE A 87 -17.19 -23.60 -26.63
C ILE A 87 -17.05 -22.15 -26.20
N ILE A 88 -17.85 -21.24 -26.78
CA ILE A 88 -17.86 -19.82 -26.40
C ILE A 88 -18.25 -19.67 -24.93
N LYS A 89 -19.26 -20.41 -24.44
CA LYS A 89 -19.65 -20.38 -23.02
C LYS A 89 -18.52 -20.85 -22.10
N ALA A 90 -17.78 -21.89 -22.49
CA ALA A 90 -16.62 -22.36 -21.72
C ALA A 90 -15.49 -21.31 -21.70
N LEU A 91 -15.19 -20.68 -22.83
CA LEU A 91 -14.18 -19.61 -22.92
C LEU A 91 -14.56 -18.36 -22.11
N LEU A 92 -15.85 -18.04 -22.02
CA LEU A 92 -16.37 -16.92 -21.23
C LEU A 92 -16.60 -17.27 -19.76
N ALA A 93 -16.52 -18.54 -19.36
CA ALA A 93 -16.77 -18.98 -17.99
C ALA A 93 -15.90 -18.26 -16.93
N PRO A 94 -14.60 -17.98 -17.17
CA PRO A 94 -13.78 -17.22 -16.21
C PRO A 94 -14.27 -15.79 -15.97
N LEU A 95 -15.02 -15.19 -16.91
CA LEU A 95 -15.59 -13.85 -16.77
C LEU A 95 -16.92 -13.86 -16.00
N THR A 96 -17.50 -15.04 -15.75
CA THR A 96 -18.72 -15.15 -14.96
C THR A 96 -18.40 -15.07 -13.47
N PRO A 97 -19.25 -14.40 -12.66
CA PRO A 97 -18.99 -14.21 -11.25
C PRO A 97 -18.93 -15.55 -10.51
N ASN A 98 -17.76 -15.84 -9.96
CA ASN A 98 -17.52 -17.00 -9.12
C ASN A 98 -18.04 -16.75 -7.69
N GLN A 99 -18.59 -17.79 -7.06
CA GLN A 99 -19.06 -17.80 -5.67
C GLN A 99 -17.94 -17.97 -4.63
N VAL A 100 -16.68 -18.22 -5.03
CA VAL A 100 -15.52 -18.38 -4.14
C VAL A 100 -15.41 -17.25 -3.12
N GLY A 101 -15.45 -15.99 -3.57
CA GLY A 101 -15.34 -14.84 -2.67
C GLY A 101 -16.49 -14.75 -1.66
N MET A 102 -17.70 -15.15 -2.07
CA MET A 102 -18.87 -15.15 -1.20
C MET A 102 -18.77 -16.23 -0.13
N TYR A 103 -18.43 -17.46 -0.51
CA TYR A 103 -18.26 -18.57 0.44
C TYR A 103 -17.07 -18.35 1.37
N GLY A 104 -15.97 -17.74 0.89
CA GLY A 104 -14.85 -17.36 1.75
C GLY A 104 -15.26 -16.34 2.83
N MET A 105 -16.07 -15.33 2.44
CA MET A 105 -16.60 -14.35 3.40
C MET A 105 -17.56 -15.01 4.40
N TRP A 106 -18.49 -15.86 3.95
CA TRP A 106 -19.42 -16.55 4.84
C TRP A 106 -18.71 -17.52 5.79
N HIS A 107 -17.68 -18.23 5.32
CA HIS A 107 -16.84 -19.06 6.17
C HIS A 107 -16.13 -18.24 7.25
N ALA A 108 -15.57 -17.08 6.91
CA ALA A 108 -14.95 -16.18 7.88
C ALA A 108 -15.96 -15.67 8.92
N THR A 109 -17.16 -15.27 8.49
CA THR A 109 -18.24 -14.84 9.39
C THR A 109 -18.70 -15.98 10.31
N ALA A 110 -18.90 -17.19 9.78
CA ALA A 110 -19.27 -18.36 10.56
C ALA A 110 -18.19 -18.73 11.59
N SER A 111 -16.92 -18.73 11.17
CA SER A 111 -15.76 -18.95 12.04
C SER A 111 -15.75 -17.98 13.21
N LYS A 112 -16.06 -16.71 12.96
CA LYS A 112 -16.10 -15.67 13.98
C LYS A 112 -17.28 -15.83 14.96
N VAL A 113 -18.46 -16.15 14.45
CA VAL A 113 -19.70 -16.17 15.25
C VAL A 113 -19.87 -17.50 16.00
N CYS A 114 -19.54 -18.61 15.36
CA CYS A 114 -19.80 -19.96 15.84
C CYS A 114 -18.53 -20.69 16.31
N GLY A 115 -17.34 -20.26 15.87
CA GLY A 115 -16.08 -20.96 16.07
C GLY A 115 -15.68 -21.83 14.86
N LEU A 116 -14.42 -22.25 14.81
CA LEU A 116 -13.86 -23.07 13.72
C LEU A 116 -14.40 -24.50 13.72
N ASP A 117 -14.61 -25.09 14.90
CA ASP A 117 -15.07 -26.48 15.06
C ASP A 117 -16.59 -26.65 14.85
N HIS A 118 -17.32 -25.56 14.61
CA HIS A 118 -18.76 -25.62 14.44
C HIS A 118 -19.12 -26.29 13.10
N PRO A 119 -20.10 -27.21 13.06
CA PRO A 119 -20.43 -27.97 11.84
C PRO A 119 -20.78 -27.09 10.64
N ASP A 120 -21.48 -25.97 10.86
CA ASP A 120 -21.75 -25.01 9.78
C ASP A 120 -20.48 -24.36 9.21
N THR A 121 -19.51 -24.04 10.07
CA THR A 121 -18.23 -23.46 9.65
C THR A 121 -17.46 -24.48 8.81
N VAL A 122 -17.36 -25.72 9.29
CA VAL A 122 -16.71 -26.83 8.59
C VAL A 122 -17.34 -27.06 7.20
N VAL A 123 -18.67 -27.12 7.11
CA VAL A 123 -19.37 -27.29 5.83
C VAL A 123 -19.10 -26.13 4.87
N LEU A 124 -19.12 -24.88 5.35
CA LEU A 124 -18.81 -23.71 4.52
C LEU A 124 -17.36 -23.72 4.04
N GLY A 125 -16.41 -24.17 4.88
CA GLY A 125 -15.01 -24.36 4.51
C GLY A 125 -14.84 -25.35 3.36
N ASN A 126 -15.50 -26.52 3.45
CA ASN A 126 -15.47 -27.52 2.38
C ASN A 126 -16.16 -27.07 1.08
N ILE A 127 -17.25 -26.29 1.18
CA ILE A 127 -17.87 -25.69 0.00
C ILE A 127 -16.92 -24.65 -0.62
N PHE A 128 -16.27 -23.82 0.19
CA PHE A 128 -15.31 -22.82 -0.27
C PHE A 128 -14.13 -23.46 -1.03
N THR A 129 -13.52 -24.50 -0.48
CA THR A 129 -12.41 -25.21 -1.15
C THR A 129 -12.86 -25.85 -2.45
N THR A 130 -14.02 -26.51 -2.47
CA THR A 130 -14.60 -27.08 -3.70
C THR A 130 -14.90 -26.01 -4.76
N CYS A 131 -15.28 -24.80 -4.35
CA CYS A 131 -15.50 -23.68 -5.28
C CYS A 131 -14.19 -23.17 -5.93
N LEU A 132 -13.03 -23.31 -5.28
CA LEU A 132 -11.73 -22.92 -5.86
C LEU A 132 -11.47 -23.71 -7.15
N ASP A 133 -11.76 -25.01 -7.12
CA ASP A 133 -11.63 -25.91 -8.26
C ASP A 133 -12.83 -25.87 -9.21
N GLY A 134 -13.89 -25.12 -8.89
CA GLY A 134 -15.12 -25.06 -9.68
C GLY A 134 -14.88 -24.65 -11.14
N GLN A 135 -13.93 -23.74 -11.40
CA GLN A 135 -13.58 -23.33 -12.77
C GLN A 135 -12.91 -24.46 -13.58
N LYS A 136 -12.12 -25.32 -12.93
CA LYS A 136 -11.45 -26.46 -13.59
C LYS A 136 -12.39 -27.66 -13.74
N THR A 137 -13.20 -27.93 -12.71
CA THR A 137 -14.05 -29.13 -12.60
C THR A 137 -15.43 -28.96 -13.22
N GLY A 138 -15.90 -27.71 -13.38
CA GLY A 138 -17.26 -27.40 -13.80
C GLY A 138 -18.30 -27.57 -12.69
N LEU A 139 -17.87 -27.74 -11.43
CA LEU A 139 -18.77 -27.80 -10.27
C LEU A 139 -19.27 -26.40 -9.90
N MET A 140 -20.58 -26.27 -9.75
CA MET A 140 -21.23 -25.01 -9.37
C MET A 140 -22.18 -25.23 -8.20
N PRO A 141 -22.14 -24.41 -7.13
CA PRO A 141 -23.08 -24.56 -6.02
C PRO A 141 -24.54 -24.38 -6.48
N HIS A 142 -25.46 -25.16 -5.91
CA HIS A 142 -26.89 -25.03 -6.19
C HIS A 142 -27.40 -23.62 -5.83
N LYS A 143 -28.23 -23.05 -6.71
CA LYS A 143 -28.84 -21.72 -6.50
C LYS A 143 -29.69 -21.63 -5.22
N SER A 144 -30.36 -22.73 -4.85
CA SER A 144 -31.15 -22.84 -3.62
C SER A 144 -30.26 -22.73 -2.38
N ARG A 145 -29.11 -23.41 -2.41
CA ARG A 145 -28.10 -23.39 -1.34
C ARG A 145 -27.49 -22.01 -1.19
N ILE A 146 -27.08 -21.37 -2.30
CA ILE A 146 -26.55 -20.01 -2.30
C ILE A 146 -27.55 -19.04 -1.66
N SER A 147 -28.83 -19.13 -2.03
CA SER A 147 -29.88 -18.25 -1.47
C SER A 147 -30.04 -18.45 0.05
N ARG A 148 -30.01 -19.70 0.52
CA ARG A 148 -30.12 -20.05 1.93
C ARG A 148 -28.93 -19.55 2.75
N ASP A 149 -27.72 -19.81 2.27
CA ASP A 149 -26.49 -19.40 2.96
C ASP A 149 -26.36 -17.88 2.94
N SER A 150 -26.70 -17.23 1.83
CA SER A 150 -26.80 -15.77 1.71
C SER A 150 -27.74 -15.18 2.75
N ALA A 151 -28.97 -15.68 2.86
CA ALA A 151 -29.94 -15.18 3.84
C ALA A 151 -29.44 -15.31 5.29
N ARG A 152 -28.68 -16.38 5.57
CA ARG A 152 -28.14 -16.67 6.89
C ARG A 152 -26.92 -15.83 7.25
N TRP A 153 -26.01 -15.60 6.30
CA TRP A 153 -24.67 -15.04 6.61
C TRP A 153 -24.45 -13.61 6.11
N ASN A 154 -25.19 -13.12 5.11
CA ASN A 154 -25.01 -11.74 4.61
C ASN A 154 -25.52 -10.66 5.57
N ASN A 155 -26.54 -10.98 6.36
CA ASN A 155 -27.16 -10.02 7.28
C ASN A 155 -26.52 -10.04 8.67
N ILE A 156 -25.55 -10.92 8.88
CA ILE A 156 -24.78 -10.94 10.11
C ILE A 156 -23.69 -9.89 9.97
N ASP A 157 -23.76 -8.84 10.79
CA ASP A 157 -22.69 -7.86 10.85
C ASP A 157 -21.42 -8.58 11.36
N PRO A 158 -20.36 -8.71 10.54
CA PRO A 158 -19.12 -9.33 10.98
C PRO A 158 -18.46 -8.53 12.10
N ARG A 159 -18.88 -7.29 12.37
CA ARG A 159 -18.41 -6.43 13.46
C ARG A 159 -19.24 -6.57 14.74
N ALA A 160 -20.42 -7.18 14.68
CA ALA A 160 -21.24 -7.39 15.87
C ALA A 160 -20.63 -8.51 16.72
N PRO A 161 -20.14 -8.22 17.94
CA PRO A 161 -19.47 -9.23 18.74
C PRO A 161 -20.53 -10.18 19.33
N ARG A 162 -20.39 -11.48 19.03
CA ARG A 162 -20.92 -12.52 19.93
C ARG A 162 -19.83 -13.07 20.85
N ARG A 163 -18.55 -12.97 20.45
CA ARG A 163 -17.33 -13.26 21.23
C ARG A 163 -16.19 -12.39 20.71
N LEU A 164 -15.31 -11.88 21.59
CA LEU A 164 -14.06 -11.23 21.19
C LEU A 164 -13.14 -12.30 20.57
N THR A 165 -12.72 -12.12 19.33
CA THR A 165 -11.74 -13.00 18.69
C THR A 165 -10.32 -12.66 19.15
N ILE A 166 -9.40 -13.64 19.08
CA ILE A 166 -7.98 -13.41 19.36
C ILE A 166 -7.43 -12.28 18.46
N ILE A 167 -7.87 -12.21 17.20
CA ILE A 167 -7.43 -11.20 16.23
C ILE A 167 -7.84 -9.79 16.66
N GLU A 168 -9.08 -9.60 17.13
CA GLU A 168 -9.55 -8.29 17.60
C GLU A 168 -8.82 -7.86 18.87
N ASN A 169 -8.62 -8.78 19.82
CA ASN A 169 -7.85 -8.49 21.02
C ASN A 169 -6.41 -8.07 20.68
N LEU A 170 -5.74 -8.80 19.78
CA LEU A 170 -4.40 -8.45 19.31
C LEU A 170 -4.37 -7.09 18.61
N LYS A 171 -5.38 -6.79 17.79
CA LYS A 171 -5.50 -5.51 17.11
C LYS A 171 -5.66 -4.35 18.09
N ASP A 172 -6.53 -4.50 19.09
CA ASP A 172 -6.76 -3.47 20.10
C ASP A 172 -5.50 -3.20 20.92
N ILE A 173 -4.78 -4.25 21.32
CA ILE A 173 -3.48 -4.14 22.01
C ILE A 173 -2.46 -3.45 21.11
N LEU A 174 -2.38 -3.83 19.84
CA LEU A 174 -1.45 -3.23 18.88
C LEU A 174 -1.77 -1.74 18.64
N ASP A 175 -3.05 -1.38 18.55
CA ASP A 175 -3.49 0.00 18.35
C ASP A 175 -3.17 0.88 19.57
N VAL A 176 -3.19 0.31 20.78
CA VAL A 176 -2.71 1.00 21.99
C VAL A 176 -1.20 1.18 21.92
N HIS A 177 -0.44 0.10 21.68
CA HIS A 177 1.01 0.15 21.61
C HIS A 177 1.51 1.15 20.55
N LYS A 178 0.88 1.16 19.37
CA LYS A 178 1.18 2.11 18.30
C LYS A 178 0.99 3.56 18.74
N ARG A 179 -0.10 3.86 19.45
CA ARG A 179 -0.36 5.21 19.99
C ARG A 179 0.72 5.62 20.99
N ASP A 180 1.15 4.71 21.86
CA ASP A 180 2.21 4.99 22.83
C ASP A 180 3.54 5.28 22.13
N CYS A 181 3.90 4.49 21.11
CA CYS A 181 5.07 4.76 20.28
C CYS A 181 4.97 6.11 19.56
N GLU A 182 3.82 6.47 19.01
CA GLU A 182 3.61 7.78 18.37
C GLU A 182 3.79 8.94 19.36
N ILE A 183 3.29 8.80 20.59
CA ILE A 183 3.48 9.79 21.66
C ILE A 183 4.96 9.93 22.02
N GLN A 184 5.67 8.80 22.22
CA GLN A 184 7.11 8.81 22.50
C GLN A 184 7.91 9.46 21.37
N MET A 185 7.63 9.07 20.12
CA MET A 185 8.27 9.68 18.95
C MET A 185 7.99 11.18 18.86
N ASN A 186 6.76 11.62 19.15
CA ASN A 186 6.42 13.04 19.16
C ASN A 186 7.12 13.80 20.30
N ALA A 187 7.30 13.18 21.46
CA ALA A 187 8.03 13.76 22.58
C ALA A 187 9.53 13.92 22.29
N LEU A 188 10.13 13.00 21.52
CA LEU A 188 11.53 13.07 21.09
C LEU A 188 11.78 14.06 19.95
N ARG A 189 10.74 14.62 19.33
CA ARG A 189 10.93 15.58 18.22
C ARG A 189 11.60 16.85 18.77
N PRO A 190 12.74 17.27 18.19
CA PRO A 190 13.34 18.53 18.59
C PRO A 190 12.36 19.68 18.34
N PRO A 191 12.45 20.78 19.11
CA PRO A 191 11.60 21.94 18.90
C PRO A 191 11.75 22.43 17.46
N LYS A 192 10.62 22.54 16.77
CA LYS A 192 10.56 22.92 15.36
C LYS A 192 11.09 24.35 15.20
N ARG A 193 12.25 24.52 14.56
CA ARG A 193 12.86 25.81 14.22
C ARG A 193 12.95 25.94 12.71
N GLY A 194 12.68 27.15 12.20
CA GLY A 194 12.95 27.46 10.80
C GLY A 194 14.44 27.41 10.52
N ASP A 195 14.82 26.92 9.34
CA ASP A 195 16.22 26.84 8.93
C ASP A 195 16.70 28.23 8.45
N PRO A 196 17.67 28.86 9.13
CA PRO A 196 18.16 30.18 8.75
C PRO A 196 18.81 30.19 7.37
N ASP A 197 19.45 29.08 6.97
CA ASP A 197 20.16 28.96 5.70
C ASP A 197 19.18 29.05 4.52
N LEU A 198 17.98 28.49 4.67
CA LEU A 198 16.93 28.55 3.65
C LEU A 198 16.35 29.95 3.48
N LEU A 199 16.52 30.84 4.47
CA LEU A 199 16.03 32.22 4.45
C LEU A 199 17.07 33.21 3.93
N GLU A 200 18.34 32.82 3.86
CA GLU A 200 19.47 33.68 3.49
C GLU A 200 19.35 34.31 2.09
N PRO A 201 19.02 33.56 1.01
CA PRO A 201 18.99 34.13 -0.34
C PRO A 201 17.99 35.29 -0.50
N TYR A 202 16.83 35.19 0.14
CA TYR A 202 15.85 36.28 0.12
C TYR A 202 16.34 37.48 0.95
N ARG A 203 16.91 37.25 2.13
CA ARG A 203 17.42 38.33 3.00
C ARG A 203 18.56 39.11 2.35
N GLU A 204 19.51 38.41 1.72
CA GLU A 204 20.64 39.04 1.04
C GLU A 204 20.16 40.01 -0.06
N VAL A 205 19.17 39.58 -0.85
CA VAL A 205 18.64 40.39 -1.95
C VAL A 205 17.86 41.60 -1.43
N VAL A 206 17.07 41.44 -0.37
CA VAL A 206 16.36 42.56 0.29
C VAL A 206 17.35 43.61 0.82
N GLU A 207 18.43 43.18 1.46
CA GLU A 207 19.47 44.08 1.95
C GLU A 207 20.21 44.78 0.79
N ARG A 208 20.53 44.04 -0.28
CA ARG A 208 21.25 44.55 -1.45
C ARG A 208 20.43 45.56 -2.27
N PHE A 209 19.12 45.40 -2.29
CA PHE A 209 18.21 46.28 -3.05
C PHE A 209 17.63 47.43 -2.22
N ARG A 210 17.98 47.52 -0.94
CA ARG A 210 17.61 48.66 -0.09
C ARG A 210 18.02 49.98 -0.74
N GLY A 211 17.04 50.82 -1.05
CA GLY A 211 17.24 52.15 -1.65
C GLY A 211 17.32 52.18 -3.18
N ARG A 212 17.06 51.08 -3.89
CA ARG A 212 16.99 51.03 -5.36
C ARG A 212 15.58 50.67 -5.85
N PRO A 213 14.75 51.63 -6.30
CA PRO A 213 13.35 51.40 -6.62
C PRO A 213 13.15 50.43 -7.81
N GLU A 214 14.05 50.43 -8.79
CA GLU A 214 13.97 49.56 -9.96
C GLU A 214 14.21 48.08 -9.61
N CYS A 215 15.19 47.80 -8.73
CA CYS A 215 15.45 46.44 -8.24
C CYS A 215 14.36 45.95 -7.30
N GLN A 216 13.73 46.86 -6.55
CA GLN A 216 12.60 46.54 -5.68
C GLN A 216 11.38 46.10 -6.51
N ALA A 217 11.09 46.76 -7.63
CA ALA A 217 10.00 46.39 -8.52
C ALA A 217 10.18 44.97 -9.11
N GLU A 218 11.42 44.55 -9.41
CA GLU A 218 11.72 43.18 -9.84
C GLU A 218 11.51 42.15 -8.72
N LEU A 219 11.90 42.48 -7.49
CA LEU A 219 11.67 41.63 -6.33
C LEU A 219 10.17 41.48 -6.04
N ASP A 220 9.42 42.58 -6.15
CA ASP A 220 7.97 42.61 -5.93
C ASP A 220 7.25 41.66 -6.91
N GLN A 221 7.65 41.62 -8.20
CA GLN A 221 7.12 40.66 -9.18
C GLN A 221 7.29 39.20 -8.75
N ILE A 222 8.46 38.84 -8.21
CA ILE A 222 8.73 37.48 -7.73
C ILE A 222 7.85 37.19 -6.50
N THR A 223 7.78 38.13 -5.55
CA THR A 223 7.00 37.91 -4.33
C THR A 223 5.50 37.79 -4.61
N GLU A 224 4.96 38.62 -5.51
CA GLU A 224 3.56 38.57 -5.92
C GLU A 224 3.22 37.25 -6.62
N PHE A 225 4.13 36.77 -7.49
CA PHE A 225 3.99 35.47 -8.13
C PHE A 225 3.93 34.33 -7.11
N VAL A 226 4.86 34.29 -6.15
CA VAL A 226 4.89 33.25 -5.11
C VAL A 226 3.65 33.31 -4.22
N ASP A 227 3.21 34.50 -3.83
CA ASP A 227 2.00 34.68 -3.03
C ASP A 227 0.74 34.25 -3.78
N LYS A 228 0.68 34.48 -5.10
CA LYS A 228 -0.37 33.94 -5.98
C LYS A 228 -0.35 32.41 -5.99
N MET A 229 0.80 31.81 -6.31
CA MET A 229 0.96 30.35 -6.37
C MET A 229 0.60 29.66 -5.05
N ARG A 230 0.97 30.28 -3.92
CA ARG A 230 0.62 29.79 -2.58
C ARG A 230 -0.89 29.75 -2.37
N ARG A 231 -1.61 30.80 -2.79
CA ARG A 231 -3.09 30.83 -2.70
C ARG A 231 -3.71 29.73 -3.57
N GLU A 232 -3.27 29.58 -4.82
CA GLU A 232 -3.77 28.56 -5.74
C GLU A 232 -3.51 27.13 -5.20
N TYR A 233 -2.35 26.91 -4.59
CA TYR A 233 -1.99 25.64 -3.94
C TYR A 233 -2.91 25.30 -2.78
N HIS A 234 -3.12 26.23 -1.84
CA HIS A 234 -4.01 26.00 -0.69
C HIS A 234 -5.49 25.93 -1.07
N ASN A 235 -5.90 26.61 -2.15
CA ASN A 235 -7.23 26.49 -2.74
C ASN A 235 -7.44 25.17 -3.50
N GLY A 236 -6.41 24.35 -3.64
CA GLY A 236 -6.45 23.05 -4.30
C GLY A 236 -6.67 23.15 -5.80
N GLU A 237 -6.27 24.24 -6.44
CA GLU A 237 -6.44 24.47 -7.90
C GLU A 237 -5.65 23.45 -8.73
N PHE A 238 -4.53 22.95 -8.20
CA PHE A 238 -3.75 21.87 -8.79
C PHE A 238 -4.30 20.47 -8.51
N SER A 239 -5.44 20.33 -7.83
CA SER A 239 -6.05 19.02 -7.59
C SER A 239 -6.54 18.39 -8.90
N VAL A 240 -6.37 17.07 -9.01
CA VAL A 240 -6.78 16.26 -10.18
C VAL A 240 -8.26 16.49 -10.52
N GLN A 241 -9.11 16.64 -9.50
CA GLN A 241 -10.55 16.85 -9.66
C GLN A 241 -10.92 18.20 -10.30
N LYS A 242 -10.16 19.27 -10.01
CA LYS A 242 -10.38 20.58 -10.63
C LYS A 242 -9.79 20.64 -12.04
N ARG A 243 -8.68 19.95 -12.30
CA ARG A 243 -8.01 19.93 -13.63
C ARG A 243 -8.68 19.02 -14.65
N HIS A 244 -9.13 17.84 -14.23
CA HIS A 244 -9.66 16.80 -15.14
C HIS A 244 -11.15 16.47 -14.91
N GLY A 245 -11.80 17.18 -13.97
CA GLY A 245 -13.19 16.92 -13.59
C GLY A 245 -13.35 15.72 -12.65
N ALA A 246 -14.57 15.47 -12.19
CA ALA A 246 -14.88 14.30 -11.38
C ALA A 246 -14.78 13.02 -12.23
N ALA A 247 -14.12 11.98 -11.72
CA ALA A 247 -14.05 10.67 -12.38
C ALA A 247 -15.47 10.17 -12.72
N LYS A 248 -15.73 9.94 -14.02
CA LYS A 248 -17.05 9.52 -14.54
C LYS A 248 -17.45 8.10 -14.11
N PHE A 249 -16.50 7.28 -13.66
CA PHE A 249 -16.74 5.93 -13.17
C PHE A 249 -16.49 5.87 -11.67
N LYS A 250 -17.49 6.26 -10.87
CA LYS A 250 -17.56 5.78 -9.49
C LYS A 250 -18.39 4.52 -9.49
N CYS A 251 -17.72 3.39 -9.28
CA CYS A 251 -18.42 2.20 -8.83
C CYS A 251 -19.18 2.57 -7.55
N LYS A 252 -20.48 2.31 -7.53
CA LYS A 252 -21.30 2.50 -6.33
C LYS A 252 -20.84 1.47 -5.30
N GLU A 253 -19.84 1.81 -4.51
CA GLU A 253 -19.66 1.12 -3.24
C GLU A 253 -20.85 1.48 -2.35
N SER A 254 -21.65 0.47 -2.07
CA SER A 254 -22.77 0.50 -1.15
C SER A 254 -22.28 0.83 0.26
N GLY A 255 -22.92 1.82 0.90
CA GLY A 255 -22.98 1.89 2.37
C GLY A 255 -21.92 2.74 3.07
N ASN A 256 -22.05 4.06 3.01
CA ASN A 256 -22.30 4.92 4.17
C ASN A 256 -22.01 6.39 3.82
N LYS A 257 -23.08 7.17 3.72
CA LYS A 257 -23.05 8.63 3.71
C LYS A 257 -22.74 9.11 5.13
N ALA A 258 -21.47 9.11 5.49
CA ALA A 258 -20.94 9.97 6.53
C ALA A 258 -19.87 10.87 5.88
N SER A 259 -19.85 12.12 6.29
CA SER A 259 -19.10 13.27 5.77
C SER A 259 -17.57 13.15 5.94
N ASN A 260 -16.96 12.05 5.49
CA ASN A 260 -15.51 11.98 5.40
C ASN A 260 -15.05 12.91 4.28
N ARG A 261 -14.34 13.99 4.66
CA ARG A 261 -13.41 14.70 3.77
C ARG A 261 -12.67 13.63 2.99
N LYS A 262 -12.89 13.57 1.67
CA LYS A 262 -12.20 12.62 0.80
C LYS A 262 -10.71 12.95 0.86
N THR A 263 -9.99 12.23 1.72
CA THR A 263 -8.54 12.23 1.73
C THR A 263 -8.11 11.76 0.34
N HIS A 264 -7.42 12.63 -0.40
CA HIS A 264 -6.86 12.27 -1.69
C HIS A 264 -5.98 11.03 -1.53
N SER A 265 -6.06 10.11 -2.49
CA SER A 265 -5.11 8.99 -2.50
C SER A 265 -3.68 9.54 -2.60
N PRO A 266 -2.66 8.82 -2.08
CA PRO A 266 -1.27 9.26 -2.15
C PRO A 266 -0.85 9.67 -3.57
N GLY A 267 -1.26 8.91 -4.59
CA GLY A 267 -0.98 9.22 -6.00
C GLY A 267 -1.63 10.53 -6.48
N GLN A 268 -2.89 10.80 -6.11
CA GLN A 268 -3.55 12.06 -6.47
C GLN A 268 -2.86 13.28 -5.82
N ARG A 269 -2.35 13.12 -4.60
CA ARG A 269 -1.59 14.18 -3.92
C ARG A 269 -0.25 14.43 -4.61
N GLN A 270 0.44 13.38 -5.02
CA GLN A 270 1.72 13.50 -5.75
C GLN A 270 1.53 14.19 -7.09
N GLU A 271 0.50 13.82 -7.86
CA GLU A 271 0.18 14.46 -9.14
C GLU A 271 -0.21 15.94 -8.98
N ALA A 272 -0.91 16.29 -7.89
CA ALA A 272 -1.20 17.68 -7.57
C ALA A 272 0.06 18.48 -7.24
N ASN A 273 0.99 17.90 -6.46
CA ASN A 273 2.27 18.54 -6.16
C ASN A 273 3.14 18.69 -7.41
N HIS A 274 3.20 17.68 -8.30
CA HIS A 274 3.94 17.76 -9.56
C HIS A 274 3.42 18.90 -10.43
N ALA A 275 2.11 19.03 -10.58
CA ALA A 275 1.53 20.11 -11.37
C ALA A 275 1.76 21.49 -10.76
N ALA A 276 1.71 21.60 -9.43
CA ALA A 276 2.05 22.84 -8.74
C ALA A 276 3.53 23.21 -8.95
N SER A 277 4.44 22.24 -8.86
CA SER A 277 5.86 22.42 -9.16
C SER A 277 6.09 22.82 -10.62
N GLU A 278 5.44 22.16 -11.58
CA GLU A 278 5.58 22.50 -13.01
C GLU A 278 5.09 23.93 -13.31
N ALA A 279 3.91 24.30 -12.81
CA ALA A 279 3.37 25.65 -12.95
C ALA A 279 4.26 26.70 -12.27
N TYR A 280 4.85 26.36 -11.11
CA TYR A 280 5.79 27.22 -10.40
C TYR A 280 7.05 27.49 -11.24
N HIS A 281 7.67 26.45 -11.81
CA HIS A 281 8.89 26.60 -12.61
C HIS A 281 8.64 27.26 -13.99
N GLN A 282 7.49 27.00 -14.61
CA GLN A 282 7.12 27.62 -15.89
C GLN A 282 6.70 29.08 -15.74
N GLY A 283 6.03 29.43 -14.63
CA GLY A 283 5.47 30.76 -14.38
C GLY A 283 6.44 31.79 -13.79
N LEU A 284 7.66 31.38 -13.42
CA LEU A 284 8.67 32.30 -12.86
C LEU A 284 9.03 33.43 -13.86
N PRO A 285 9.12 34.70 -13.40
CA PRO A 285 9.52 35.82 -14.25
C PRO A 285 10.94 35.62 -14.83
N ARG A 286 11.06 35.65 -16.16
CA ARG A 286 12.34 35.42 -16.88
C ARG A 286 13.04 36.71 -17.36
N ASN A 287 12.31 37.81 -17.48
CA ASN A 287 12.80 39.08 -18.03
C ASN A 287 13.23 40.06 -16.92
N LEU A 288 14.09 39.62 -16.01
CA LEU A 288 14.60 40.44 -14.89
C LEU A 288 16.01 40.96 -15.24
N GLN A 289 16.23 42.27 -15.15
CA GLN A 289 17.49 42.91 -15.56
C GLN A 289 18.52 42.94 -14.43
N HIS A 290 18.07 43.09 -13.18
CA HIS A 290 18.94 43.31 -12.02
C HIS A 290 19.18 42.03 -11.20
N ILE A 291 18.26 41.08 -11.28
CA ILE A 291 18.32 39.80 -10.56
C ILE A 291 19.06 38.70 -11.35
N TRP A 292 19.49 38.96 -12.60
CA TRP A 292 20.05 37.93 -13.50
C TRP A 292 21.25 37.14 -12.94
N GLY A 293 22.06 37.76 -12.07
CA GLY A 293 23.21 37.11 -11.42
C GLY A 293 22.87 36.22 -10.22
N VAL A 294 21.67 36.38 -9.64
CA VAL A 294 21.17 35.60 -8.49
C VAL A 294 19.93 34.85 -8.96
N MET A 295 20.08 33.58 -9.33
CA MET A 295 19.02 32.74 -9.94
C MET A 295 17.63 33.04 -9.32
N PRO A 296 16.65 33.58 -10.08
CA PRO A 296 15.33 33.97 -9.57
C PRO A 296 14.60 32.85 -8.83
N GLN A 297 14.83 31.60 -9.25
CA GLN A 297 14.32 30.38 -8.61
C GLN A 297 14.69 30.29 -7.13
N ARG A 298 15.92 30.67 -6.77
CA ARG A 298 16.42 30.56 -5.38
C ARG A 298 15.80 31.59 -4.47
N ILE A 299 15.63 32.82 -4.98
CA ILE A 299 14.97 33.91 -4.25
C ILE A 299 13.49 33.53 -4.06
N ALA A 300 12.84 33.04 -5.11
CA ALA A 300 11.45 32.60 -5.06
C ALA A 300 11.27 31.42 -4.09
N ALA A 301 12.18 30.44 -4.08
CA ALA A 301 12.14 29.29 -3.18
C ALA A 301 12.36 29.71 -1.71
N SER A 302 13.36 30.56 -1.47
CA SER A 302 13.64 31.12 -0.14
C SER A 302 12.45 31.95 0.38
N TYR A 303 11.86 32.79 -0.47
CA TYR A 303 10.65 33.55 -0.12
C TYR A 303 9.44 32.63 0.11
N ALA A 304 9.24 31.61 -0.72
CA ALA A 304 8.19 30.61 -0.53
C ALA A 304 8.31 29.92 0.83
N TYR A 305 9.54 29.59 1.25
CA TYR A 305 9.81 29.02 2.58
C TYR A 305 9.49 30.01 3.71
N THR A 306 9.77 31.31 3.56
CA THR A 306 9.42 32.35 4.56
C THR A 306 7.90 32.46 4.80
N LYS A 307 7.11 32.24 3.74
CA LYS A 307 5.65 32.38 3.75
C LYS A 307 4.95 31.10 4.17
N ASP A 308 5.61 29.96 4.02
CA ASP A 308 5.06 28.68 4.42
C ASP A 308 4.99 28.57 5.95
N ASN A 309 4.21 27.61 6.43
CA ASN A 309 4.14 27.36 7.86
C ASN A 309 5.46 26.71 8.32
N TYR A 310 6.26 27.42 9.12
CA TYR A 310 7.50 26.89 9.73
C TYR A 310 7.29 25.54 10.45
N PHE A 311 6.08 25.26 10.93
CA PHE A 311 5.77 24.03 11.66
C PHE A 311 5.52 22.81 10.77
N GLU A 312 5.08 23.01 9.52
CA GLU A 312 4.83 21.95 8.53
C GLU A 312 4.80 22.57 7.12
N PRO A 313 5.97 22.90 6.56
CA PRO A 313 6.05 23.56 5.27
C PRO A 313 5.61 22.59 4.17
N LYS A 314 4.43 22.84 3.60
CA LYS A 314 3.82 21.98 2.57
C LYS A 314 4.00 22.54 1.18
N PHE A 315 3.82 23.85 1.04
CA PHE A 315 3.83 24.51 -0.25
C PHE A 315 5.26 24.61 -0.79
N SER A 316 6.17 25.18 0.00
CA SER A 316 7.56 25.41 -0.37
C SER A 316 8.28 24.12 -0.79
N PHE A 317 8.13 23.06 -0.01
CA PHE A 317 8.68 21.74 -0.35
C PHE A 317 7.91 21.00 -1.46
N ALA A 318 6.66 21.35 -1.76
CA ALA A 318 5.95 20.77 -2.90
C ALA A 318 6.39 21.40 -4.23
N VAL A 319 6.66 22.70 -4.24
CA VAL A 319 6.93 23.45 -5.49
C VAL A 319 8.41 23.70 -5.76
N ALA A 320 9.25 23.79 -4.72
CA ALA A 320 10.65 24.23 -4.81
C ALA A 320 11.61 23.31 -4.05
N TRP A 321 11.31 22.01 -3.97
CA TRP A 321 12.15 21.02 -3.24
C TRP A 321 13.63 21.07 -3.65
N ASN A 322 13.89 21.05 -4.96
CA ASN A 322 15.25 21.01 -5.50
C ASN A 322 16.00 22.31 -5.18
N ASP A 323 15.37 23.47 -5.38
CA ASP A 323 15.97 24.77 -5.08
C ASP A 323 16.32 24.93 -3.60
N LEU A 324 15.44 24.46 -2.70
CA LEU A 324 15.70 24.47 -1.25
C LEU A 324 16.88 23.56 -0.89
N CYS A 325 16.99 22.38 -1.51
CA CYS A 325 18.14 21.50 -1.33
C CYS A 325 19.43 22.17 -1.81
N GLU A 326 19.41 22.85 -2.95
CA GLU A 326 20.58 23.58 -3.45
C GLU A 326 21.02 24.71 -2.53
N ILE A 327 20.08 25.44 -1.93
CA ILE A 327 20.37 26.50 -0.95
C ILE A 327 21.09 25.88 0.26
N LYS A 328 20.54 24.77 0.80
CA LYS A 328 21.12 24.11 1.97
C LYS A 328 22.51 23.53 1.72
N ILE A 329 22.72 22.91 0.56
CA ILE A 329 24.02 22.34 0.18
C ILE A 329 25.07 23.45 0.05
N LYS A 330 24.71 24.61 -0.52
CA LYS A 330 25.62 25.74 -0.65
C LYS A 330 26.01 26.35 0.69
N ALA A 331 25.07 26.46 1.63
CA ALA A 331 25.35 26.94 2.98
C ALA A 331 26.33 26.03 3.74
N GLN A 332 26.30 24.72 3.48
CA GLN A 332 27.23 23.75 4.08
C GLN A 332 28.61 23.68 3.38
N GLY A 333 28.82 24.44 2.30
CA GLY A 333 30.11 24.60 1.63
C GLY A 333 30.59 23.42 0.78
N THR A 334 29.89 22.29 0.78
CA THR A 334 30.29 21.08 0.03
C THR A 334 29.23 20.75 -1.03
N MET A 335 29.45 21.16 -2.27
CA MET A 335 28.59 20.79 -3.39
C MET A 335 29.22 19.65 -4.19
N ILE A 336 28.69 18.45 -4.04
CA ILE A 336 28.97 17.33 -4.95
C ILE A 336 27.78 17.21 -5.89
N GLY A 337 27.94 17.69 -7.12
CA GLY A 337 26.94 17.50 -8.17
C GLY A 337 26.82 16.02 -8.49
N MET A 338 25.60 15.49 -8.41
CA MET A 338 25.30 14.10 -8.77
C MET A 338 24.34 14.08 -9.95
N VAL A 339 24.67 13.27 -10.95
CA VAL A 339 23.79 13.02 -12.10
C VAL A 339 22.64 12.12 -11.60
N PRO A 340 21.37 12.32 -12.04
CA PRO A 340 20.23 11.58 -11.51
C PRO A 340 20.39 10.05 -11.60
N GLU A 341 21.02 9.54 -12.65
CA GLU A 341 21.28 8.11 -12.83
C GLU A 341 22.16 7.55 -11.72
N LEU A 342 23.21 8.29 -11.35
CA LEU A 342 24.09 7.91 -10.25
C LEU A 342 23.35 8.01 -8.90
N GLY A 343 22.58 9.09 -8.69
CA GLY A 343 21.77 9.26 -7.48
C GLY A 343 20.78 8.11 -7.26
N ASN A 344 20.12 7.65 -8.32
CA ASN A 344 19.18 6.53 -8.28
C ASN A 344 19.87 5.17 -8.06
N ALA A 345 21.11 5.02 -8.53
CA ALA A 345 21.90 3.80 -8.33
C ALA A 345 22.50 3.70 -6.92
N MET A 346 22.60 4.82 -6.19
CA MET A 346 23.16 4.83 -4.85
C MET A 346 22.15 4.41 -3.78
N SER A 347 22.64 3.70 -2.78
CA SER A 347 21.90 3.37 -1.56
C SER A 347 22.79 3.62 -0.34
N ILE A 348 22.16 3.88 0.80
CA ILE A 348 22.90 4.05 2.05
C ILE A 348 23.43 2.68 2.47
N SER A 349 24.76 2.51 2.41
CA SER A 349 25.41 1.25 2.82
C SER A 349 25.24 1.02 4.32
N LYS A 350 24.56 -0.07 4.68
CA LYS A 350 24.39 -0.50 6.08
C LYS A 350 25.73 -0.67 6.78
N LYS A 351 26.72 -1.24 6.11
CA LYS A 351 28.06 -1.46 6.67
C LYS A 351 28.77 -0.15 6.96
N LEU A 352 28.68 0.82 6.05
CA LEU A 352 29.25 2.15 6.27
C LEU A 352 28.56 2.83 7.45
N ARG A 353 27.23 2.78 7.54
CA ARG A 353 26.49 3.35 8.67
C ARG A 353 26.94 2.76 10.01
N GLN A 354 27.04 1.44 10.09
CA GLN A 354 27.53 0.75 11.30
C GLN A 354 28.95 1.17 11.67
N GLN A 355 29.85 1.31 10.68
CA GLN A 355 31.22 1.77 10.94
C GLN A 355 31.24 3.23 11.41
N MET A 356 30.41 4.10 10.84
CA MET A 356 30.28 5.49 11.30
C MET A 356 29.71 5.56 12.71
N ASP A 357 28.72 4.73 13.05
CA ASP A 357 28.18 4.68 14.42
C ASP A 357 29.24 4.17 15.42
N VAL A 358 30.19 3.33 15.03
CA VAL A 358 31.33 2.95 15.89
C VAL A 358 32.34 4.08 16.03
N LEU A 359 32.61 4.82 14.95
CA LEU A 359 33.60 5.91 14.95
C LEU A 359 33.10 7.19 15.63
N TYR A 360 31.79 7.44 15.59
CA TYR A 360 31.18 8.70 16.04
C TYR A 360 30.05 8.52 17.06
N GLY A 361 29.67 7.28 17.40
CA GLY A 361 28.54 6.98 18.30
C GLY A 361 28.86 7.00 19.80
N THR A 362 29.98 7.59 20.20
CA THR A 362 30.26 7.95 21.59
C THR A 362 30.46 9.46 21.70
N GLU A 363 29.42 10.24 21.45
CA GLU A 363 29.29 11.60 22.00
C GLU A 363 27.82 12.02 21.98
N ASN A 364 27.27 12.14 23.21
CA ASN A 364 25.93 12.53 23.67
C ASN A 364 24.87 11.43 23.87
#